data_AF-A0A958X9K1-F1
#
_entry.id   AF-A0A958X9K1-F1
#
_cell.length_a   1.000
_cell.length_b   1.000
_cell.length_c   1.000
_cell.angle_alpha   90.00
_cell.angle_beta   90.00
_cell.angle_gamma   90.00
#
_symmetry.space_group_name_H-M   'P 1'
#
loop_
_entity.id
_entity.type
_entity.pdbx_description
1 polymer ?
#
loop_
_entity_poly.entity_id
_entity_poly.type
_entity_poly.pdbx_seq_one_letter_code
_entity_poly.pdbx_strand_id
1 'polypeptide(L)'
;MRYFSTGVLTLAFCIVLIPASYAQNLPSQMRISDDGHMLLTGDQAPGGLYDSSIIRAIYLDFSQPNYWNQLVGNYQSKTDLPATMTVDGEIYDSVGVRFKGQTSYSQTQNSQKKSFNISTDYAISGQKLMGYKTLNLNNCFQDPSFLRE
;
A
#
# COMPACT_ATOMS: atom_id res chain seq x y z
N MET A 1 34.67 -51.29 44.88
CA MET A 1 33.45 -51.42 44.05
C MET A 1 33.60 -50.45 42.87
N ARG A 2 33.51 -50.95 41.63
CA ARG A 2 33.99 -50.31 40.39
C ARG A 2 32.90 -49.51 39.65
N TYR A 3 33.32 -48.37 39.08
CA TYR A 3 32.88 -47.57 37.92
C TYR A 3 31.54 -47.79 37.16
N PHE A 4 30.86 -46.65 36.92
CA PHE A 4 30.17 -46.13 35.71
C PHE A 4 29.71 -47.10 34.61
N SER A 5 28.44 -46.98 34.14
CA SER A 5 28.08 -47.09 32.71
C SER A 5 26.61 -46.70 32.41
N THR A 6 26.42 -45.88 31.36
CA THR A 6 25.34 -45.81 30.33
C THR A 6 23.86 -45.92 30.76
N GLY A 7 22.93 -45.03 30.38
CA GLY A 7 22.70 -44.45 29.05
C GLY A 7 21.41 -45.06 28.48
N VAL A 8 20.25 -44.42 28.68
CA VAL A 8 19.02 -44.76 27.97
C VAL A 8 18.54 -43.52 27.23
N LEU A 9 18.55 -43.68 25.92
CA LEU A 9 18.30 -42.73 24.86
C LEU A 9 16.79 -42.42 24.79
N THR A 10 16.36 -41.23 25.23
CA THR A 10 14.98 -40.78 25.03
C THR A 10 14.83 -40.28 23.58
N LEU A 11 14.37 -41.18 22.71
CA LEU A 11 13.98 -40.88 21.34
C LEU A 11 12.51 -40.43 21.35
N ALA A 12 12.23 -39.13 21.23
CA ALA A 12 10.93 -38.67 20.73
C ALA A 12 10.91 -37.16 20.43
N PHE A 13 10.61 -36.86 19.16
CA PHE A 13 9.84 -35.72 18.72
C PHE A 13 10.52 -34.33 18.71
N CYS A 14 11.50 -34.16 17.81
CA CYS A 14 11.61 -32.89 17.09
C CYS A 14 10.39 -32.75 16.17
N ILE A 15 9.30 -32.18 16.68
CA ILE A 15 8.29 -31.56 15.79
C ILE A 15 9.04 -30.43 15.11
N VAL A 16 9.34 -30.64 13.83
CA VAL A 16 9.75 -29.58 12.92
C VAL A 16 8.65 -28.52 13.03
N LEU A 17 8.96 -27.39 13.69
CA LEU A 17 8.23 -26.16 13.50
C LEU A 17 8.43 -25.78 12.03
N ILE A 18 7.55 -26.27 11.16
CA ILE A 18 7.45 -25.79 9.80
C ILE A 18 6.89 -24.38 9.95
N PRO A 19 7.66 -23.30 9.68
CA PRO A 19 7.04 -22.01 9.53
C PRO A 19 6.01 -22.15 8.41
N ALA A 20 4.74 -21.85 8.69
CA ALA A 20 3.72 -21.81 7.65
C ALA A 20 4.24 -20.88 6.55
N SER A 21 4.66 -21.46 5.43
CA SER A 21 5.05 -20.70 4.25
C SER A 21 3.77 -20.08 3.72
N TYR A 22 3.58 -18.80 4.01
CA TYR A 22 2.56 -18.02 3.33
C TYR A 22 2.97 -17.92 1.88
N ALA A 23 2.40 -18.78 1.03
CA ALA A 23 2.47 -18.59 -0.40
C ALA A 23 1.87 -17.22 -0.73
N GLN A 24 2.49 -16.49 -1.65
CA GLN A 24 1.93 -15.26 -2.17
C GLN A 24 0.59 -15.60 -2.83
N ASN A 25 -0.52 -15.12 -2.25
CA ASN A 25 -1.82 -15.23 -2.90
C ASN A 25 -1.73 -14.57 -4.29
N LEU A 26 -2.33 -15.20 -5.30
CA LEU A 26 -2.45 -14.58 -6.60
C LEU A 26 -3.20 -13.24 -6.45
N PRO A 27 -2.81 -12.18 -7.18
CA PRO A 27 -3.58 -10.95 -7.25
C PRO A 27 -5.03 -11.26 -7.61
N SER A 28 -5.99 -10.47 -7.13
CA SER A 28 -7.42 -10.73 -7.35
C SER A 28 -7.83 -10.79 -8.82
N GLN A 29 -7.00 -10.24 -9.71
CA GLN A 29 -7.16 -10.23 -11.17
C GLN A 29 -6.58 -11.48 -11.85
N MET A 30 -5.96 -12.39 -11.08
CA MET A 30 -5.34 -13.62 -11.55
C MET A 30 -5.99 -14.82 -10.84
N ARG A 31 -6.51 -15.77 -11.62
CA ARG A 31 -7.01 -17.05 -11.08
C ARG A 31 -6.45 -18.21 -11.90
N ILE A 32 -6.26 -19.35 -11.26
CA ILE A 32 -5.93 -20.58 -11.98
C ILE A 32 -7.22 -21.09 -12.64
N SER A 33 -7.13 -21.59 -13.87
CA SER A 33 -8.22 -22.28 -14.57
C SER A 33 -8.70 -23.50 -13.78
N ASP A 34 -9.94 -23.93 -14.01
CA ASP A 34 -10.53 -25.06 -13.27
C ASP A 34 -9.73 -26.37 -13.42
N ASP A 35 -8.96 -26.50 -14.50
CA ASP A 35 -8.06 -27.63 -14.76
C ASP A 35 -6.66 -27.48 -14.16
N GLY A 36 -6.34 -26.36 -13.51
CA GLY A 36 -5.06 -26.16 -12.83
C GLY A 36 -3.90 -25.71 -13.74
N HIS A 37 -4.11 -25.60 -15.05
CA HIS A 37 -3.00 -25.49 -16.02
C HIS A 37 -2.78 -24.10 -16.59
N MET A 38 -3.74 -23.19 -16.43
CA MET A 38 -3.68 -21.84 -16.98
C MET A 38 -3.85 -20.79 -15.89
N LEU A 39 -3.10 -19.69 -16.00
CA LEU A 39 -3.37 -18.47 -15.28
C LEU A 39 -4.31 -17.62 -16.14
N LEU A 40 -5.54 -17.44 -15.68
CA LEU A 40 -6.52 -16.54 -16.27
C LEU A 40 -6.31 -15.15 -15.69
N THR A 41 -6.14 -14.16 -16.57
CA THR A 41 -5.99 -12.74 -16.22
C THR A 41 -7.20 -11.94 -16.69
N GLY A 42 -7.77 -11.11 -15.82
CA GLY A 42 -8.73 -10.06 -16.24
C GLY A 42 -10.23 -10.42 -16.23
N ASP A 43 -10.63 -11.59 -15.70
CA ASP A 43 -12.05 -12.00 -15.69
C ASP A 43 -12.91 -11.32 -14.60
N GLN A 44 -12.30 -10.64 -13.63
CA GLN A 44 -13.01 -9.89 -12.60
C GLN A 44 -12.46 -8.47 -12.56
N ALA A 45 -13.34 -7.48 -12.72
CA ALA A 45 -12.98 -6.10 -12.40
C ALA A 45 -12.46 -6.08 -10.95
N PRO A 46 -11.38 -5.33 -10.65
CA PRO A 46 -10.85 -5.32 -9.30
C PRO A 46 -11.95 -4.87 -8.33
N GLY A 47 -12.36 -5.70 -7.37
CA GLY A 47 -13.21 -5.20 -6.28
C GLY A 47 -12.44 -4.27 -5.34
N GLY A 48 -13.15 -3.57 -4.45
CA GLY A 48 -12.52 -2.74 -3.43
C GLY A 48 -11.92 -1.45 -3.98
N LEU A 49 -10.72 -1.05 -3.55
CA LEU A 49 -10.17 0.28 -3.81
C LEU A 49 -10.10 0.64 -5.31
N TYR A 50 -9.79 -0.34 -6.16
CA TYR A 50 -9.55 -0.16 -7.60
C TYR A 50 -10.73 -0.60 -8.49
N ASP A 51 -11.94 -0.62 -7.93
CA ASP A 51 -13.15 -0.89 -8.69
C ASP A 51 -13.42 0.18 -9.75
N SER A 52 -13.30 -0.23 -11.01
CA SER A 52 -13.46 0.65 -12.16
C SER A 52 -14.90 1.13 -12.37
N SER A 53 -15.88 0.50 -11.72
CA SER A 53 -17.28 0.95 -11.73
C SER A 53 -17.56 2.06 -10.71
N ILE A 54 -16.62 2.35 -9.80
CA ILE A 54 -16.80 3.29 -8.69
C ILE A 54 -15.73 4.40 -8.78
N ILE A 55 -16.18 5.65 -8.87
CA ILE A 55 -15.30 6.81 -8.66
C ILE A 55 -15.29 7.14 -7.17
N ARG A 56 -14.20 6.80 -6.48
CA ARG A 56 -14.02 7.07 -5.06
C ARG A 56 -13.57 8.50 -4.81
N ALA A 57 -14.15 9.12 -3.79
CA ALA A 57 -13.74 10.44 -3.33
C ALA A 57 -12.76 10.30 -2.16
N ILE A 58 -11.60 10.95 -2.27
CA ILE A 58 -10.58 11.02 -1.22
C ILE A 58 -10.47 12.47 -0.77
N TYR A 59 -10.79 12.73 0.49
CA TYR A 59 -10.62 14.03 1.14
C TYR A 59 -9.37 13.99 2.02
N LEU A 60 -8.56 15.04 1.97
CA LEU A 60 -7.36 15.21 2.79
C LEU A 60 -7.48 16.51 3.56
N ASP A 61 -7.64 16.40 4.88
CA ASP A 61 -7.79 17.51 5.80
C ASP A 61 -6.48 17.72 6.57
N PHE A 62 -5.88 18.89 6.40
CA PHE A 62 -4.64 19.27 7.08
C PHE A 62 -4.95 20.23 8.23
N SER A 63 -4.37 19.97 9.39
CA SER A 63 -4.52 20.86 10.56
C SER A 63 -3.73 22.16 10.40
N GLN A 64 -2.66 22.16 9.59
CA GLN A 64 -1.81 23.33 9.38
C GLN A 64 -2.40 24.25 8.30
N PRO A 65 -2.68 25.54 8.59
CA PRO A 65 -3.22 26.47 7.59
C PRO A 65 -2.32 26.68 6.37
N ASN A 66 -0.99 26.51 6.54
CA ASN A 66 0.02 26.64 5.50
C ASN A 66 0.46 25.29 4.91
N TYR A 67 -0.36 24.23 5.02
CA TYR A 67 -0.02 22.87 4.60
C TYR A 67 0.58 22.81 3.19
N TRP A 68 0.04 23.58 2.24
CA TRP A 68 0.53 23.57 0.87
C TRP A 68 1.99 24.02 0.76
N ASN A 69 2.37 25.08 1.47
CA ASN A 69 3.75 25.57 1.49
C ASN A 69 4.68 24.55 2.16
N GLN A 70 4.20 23.85 3.19
CA GLN A 70 4.96 22.77 3.82
C GLN A 70 5.15 21.59 2.87
N LEU A 71 4.12 21.18 2.13
CA LEU A 71 4.22 20.12 1.12
C LEU A 71 5.22 20.49 0.02
N VAL A 72 5.23 21.75 -0.43
CA VAL A 72 6.24 22.26 -1.39
C VAL A 72 7.64 22.19 -0.79
N GLY A 73 7.84 22.67 0.44
CA GLY A 73 9.13 22.67 1.12
C GLY A 73 9.66 21.25 1.38
N ASN A 74 8.77 20.32 1.69
CA ASN A 74 9.09 18.93 2.00
C ASN A 74 9.34 18.05 0.77
N TYR A 75 9.08 18.55 -0.45
CA TYR A 75 9.20 17.75 -1.67
C TYR A 75 10.59 17.13 -1.83
N GLN A 76 11.65 17.92 -1.61
CA GLN A 76 13.03 17.44 -1.77
C GLN A 76 13.44 16.45 -0.68
N SER A 77 13.06 16.73 0.57
CA SER A 77 13.35 15.86 1.71
C SER A 77 12.46 14.62 1.77
N LYS A 78 11.42 14.55 0.94
CA LYS A 78 10.38 13.51 0.94
C LYS A 78 9.73 13.33 2.32
N THR A 79 9.60 14.42 3.06
CA THR A 79 9.00 14.41 4.39
C THR A 79 7.48 14.41 4.27
N ASP A 80 6.84 13.40 4.83
CA ASP A 80 5.39 13.32 4.88
C ASP A 80 4.83 14.37 5.85
N LEU A 81 3.75 15.03 5.43
CA LEU A 81 2.94 15.91 6.26
C LEU A 81 1.70 15.14 6.75
N PRO A 82 1.45 15.07 8.07
CA PRO A 82 0.26 14.39 8.59
C PRO A 82 -1.04 15.05 8.14
N ALA A 83 -2.02 14.24 7.74
CA ALA A 83 -3.37 14.67 7.42
C ALA A 83 -4.40 13.64 7.93
N THR A 84 -5.64 14.08 8.13
CA THR A 84 -6.78 13.18 8.25
C THR A 84 -7.30 12.90 6.84
N MET A 85 -7.44 11.64 6.46
CA MET A 85 -7.97 11.23 5.16
C MET A 85 -9.36 10.64 5.33
N THR A 86 -10.32 11.06 4.51
CA THR A 86 -11.65 10.45 4.45
C THR A 86 -11.87 9.82 3.07
N VAL A 87 -12.25 8.54 3.03
CA VAL A 87 -12.56 7.80 1.79
C VAL A 87 -13.90 7.12 1.95
N ASP A 88 -14.85 7.46 1.08
CA ASP A 88 -16.22 6.90 1.10
C ASP A 88 -16.92 6.95 2.48
N GLY A 89 -16.61 7.98 3.28
CA GLY A 89 -17.14 8.17 4.64
C GLY A 89 -16.33 7.52 5.75
N GLU A 90 -15.34 6.69 5.44
CA GLU A 90 -14.41 6.12 6.41
C GLU A 90 -13.25 7.09 6.69
N ILE A 91 -12.95 7.31 7.97
CA ILE A 91 -11.91 8.24 8.42
C ILE A 91 -10.63 7.46 8.77
N TYR A 92 -9.52 7.91 8.20
CA TYR A 92 -8.16 7.43 8.42
C TYR A 92 -7.37 8.57 9.02
N ASP A 93 -7.07 8.48 10.31
CA ASP A 93 -6.36 9.55 10.99
C ASP A 93 -4.85 9.48 10.75
N SER A 94 -4.21 10.66 10.78
CA SER A 94 -2.76 10.82 10.80
C SER A 94 -2.03 10.05 9.68
N VAL A 95 -2.57 10.08 8.46
CA VAL A 95 -1.91 9.56 7.26
C VAL A 95 -0.78 10.49 6.84
N GLY A 96 0.28 9.94 6.25
CA GLY A 96 1.41 10.72 5.76
C GLY A 96 1.18 11.13 4.31
N VAL A 97 1.17 12.43 4.00
CA VAL A 97 0.96 12.93 2.65
C VAL A 97 2.19 13.69 2.17
N ARG A 98 2.62 13.42 0.94
CA ARG A 98 3.66 14.22 0.26
C ARG A 98 3.41 14.34 -1.24
N PHE A 99 4.01 15.37 -1.85
CA PHE A 99 4.11 15.41 -3.30
C PHE A 99 5.08 14.36 -3.84
N LYS A 100 4.80 13.86 -5.04
CA LYS A 100 5.65 12.89 -5.75
C LYS A 100 5.84 13.23 -7.22
N GLY A 101 6.74 12.45 -7.84
CA GLY A 101 7.08 12.53 -9.26
C GLY A 101 8.23 13.49 -9.52
N GLN A 102 9.08 13.18 -10.49
CA GLN A 102 10.21 14.04 -10.87
C GLN A 102 9.80 15.03 -11.96
N THR A 103 9.60 14.52 -13.17
CA THR A 103 9.20 15.32 -14.33
C THR A 103 7.82 15.97 -14.13
N SER A 104 6.86 15.21 -13.60
CA SER A 104 5.52 15.73 -13.37
C SER A 104 5.50 16.86 -12.34
N TYR A 105 6.35 16.80 -11.31
CA TYR A 105 6.44 17.87 -10.32
C TYR A 105 7.15 19.10 -10.90
N SER A 106 8.28 18.90 -11.57
CA SER A 106 9.12 19.98 -12.10
C SER A 106 8.46 20.73 -13.25
N GLN A 107 7.72 20.04 -14.13
CA GLN A 107 7.06 20.68 -15.28
C GLN A 107 5.74 21.33 -14.92
N THR A 108 5.05 20.86 -13.88
CA THR A 108 3.78 21.47 -13.46
C THR A 108 3.96 22.72 -12.61
N GLN A 109 5.16 23.01 -12.09
CA GLN A 109 5.54 24.23 -11.34
C GLN A 109 4.40 24.81 -10.48
N ASN A 110 3.73 25.85 -10.97
CA ASN A 110 2.68 26.61 -10.26
C ASN A 110 1.29 25.96 -10.27
N SER A 111 1.11 24.87 -11.00
CA SER A 111 -0.16 24.13 -11.03
C SER A 111 -0.44 23.49 -9.68
N GLN A 112 -1.69 23.62 -9.22
CA GLN A 112 -2.19 22.92 -8.04
C GLN A 112 -2.42 21.43 -8.28
N LYS A 113 -2.43 20.96 -9.54
CA LYS A 113 -2.62 19.54 -9.87
C LYS A 113 -1.30 18.79 -9.76
N LYS A 114 -0.90 18.50 -8.51
CA LYS A 114 0.30 17.71 -8.17
C LYS A 114 -0.05 16.23 -8.02
N SER A 115 0.96 15.37 -8.20
CA SER A 115 0.84 13.95 -7.82
C SER A 115 1.12 13.80 -6.33
N PHE A 116 0.38 12.91 -5.65
CA PHE A 116 0.52 12.66 -4.22
C PHE A 116 0.97 11.22 -3.96
N ASN A 117 1.75 11.05 -2.90
CA ASN A 117 1.90 9.78 -2.22
C ASN A 117 1.24 9.91 -0.85
N ILE A 118 0.43 8.91 -0.48
CA ILE A 118 -0.28 8.86 0.80
C ILE A 118 0.08 7.54 1.47
N SER A 119 0.66 7.60 2.66
CA SER A 119 0.99 6.47 3.52
C SER A 119 -0.07 6.36 4.62
N THR A 120 -0.94 5.35 4.56
CA THR A 120 -2.04 5.18 5.53
C THR A 120 -1.52 4.77 6.89
N ASP A 121 -0.43 4.02 6.97
CA ASP A 121 0.18 3.56 8.23
C ASP A 121 1.32 4.46 8.73
N TYR A 122 1.32 5.74 8.33
CA TYR A 122 2.36 6.70 8.69
C TYR A 122 2.53 6.88 10.21
N ALA A 123 1.47 7.30 10.91
CA ALA A 123 1.49 7.42 12.37
C ALA A 123 0.87 6.22 13.08
N ILE A 124 -0.13 5.57 12.47
CA ILE A 124 -0.88 4.45 13.05
C ILE A 124 -0.47 3.16 12.34
N SER A 125 0.37 2.37 12.99
CA SER A 125 0.86 1.10 12.41
C SER A 125 -0.28 0.14 12.12
N GLY A 126 -0.27 -0.45 10.92
CA GLY A 126 -1.28 -1.43 10.50
C GLY A 126 -2.55 -0.84 9.90
N GLN A 127 -2.72 0.48 9.92
CA GLN A 127 -3.82 1.16 9.24
C GLN A 127 -3.76 0.92 7.72
N LYS A 128 -4.86 0.44 7.13
CA LYS A 128 -4.95 0.08 5.71
C LYS A 128 -6.27 0.56 5.12
N LEU A 129 -6.21 1.19 3.96
CA LEU A 129 -7.40 1.47 3.14
C LEU A 129 -7.66 0.26 2.25
N MET A 130 -8.73 -0.49 2.54
CA MET A 130 -9.14 -1.67 1.74
C MET A 130 -7.98 -2.65 1.46
N GLY A 131 -7.11 -2.86 2.45
CA GLY A 131 -5.94 -3.74 2.35
C GLY A 131 -4.64 -3.08 1.91
N TYR A 132 -4.67 -1.82 1.46
CA TYR A 132 -3.50 -1.09 0.98
C TYR A 132 -2.93 -0.13 2.03
N LYS A 133 -1.60 -0.04 2.08
CA LYS A 133 -0.86 0.85 2.99
C LYS A 133 -0.44 2.18 2.34
N THR A 134 -0.37 2.20 1.01
CA THR A 134 0.17 3.33 0.27
C THR A 134 -0.67 3.56 -0.97
N LEU A 135 -1.07 4.80 -1.19
CA LEU A 135 -1.71 5.26 -2.41
C LEU A 135 -0.76 6.17 -3.17
N ASN A 136 -0.74 6.00 -4.49
CA ASN A 136 -0.04 6.86 -5.42
C ASN A 136 -1.10 7.51 -6.32
N LEU A 137 -1.35 8.80 -6.13
CA LEU A 137 -2.32 9.55 -6.92
C LEU A 137 -1.56 10.33 -7.99
N ASN A 138 -1.59 9.84 -9.23
CA ASN A 138 -0.95 10.50 -10.36
C ASN A 138 -1.79 11.69 -10.84
N ASN A 139 -1.12 12.76 -11.27
CA ASN A 139 -1.79 13.89 -11.90
C ASN A 139 -2.01 13.73 -13.41
N CYS A 140 -1.51 12.64 -14.01
CA CYS A 140 -1.58 12.32 -15.44
C CYS A 140 -1.15 13.49 -16.34
N PHE A 141 -0.13 14.25 -15.94
CA PHE A 141 0.20 15.53 -16.58
C PHE A 141 0.55 15.44 -18.08
N GLN A 142 0.97 14.26 -18.56
CA GLN A 142 1.35 14.00 -19.95
C GLN A 142 0.27 13.30 -20.78
N ASP A 143 -0.83 12.86 -20.16
CA ASP A 143 -1.89 12.13 -20.86
C ASP A 143 -3.19 12.94 -20.86
N PRO A 144 -3.57 13.56 -21.99
CA PRO A 144 -4.84 14.26 -22.12
C PRO A 144 -6.06 13.36 -21.94
N SER A 145 -5.92 12.04 -22.11
CA SER A 145 -7.03 11.10 -21.97
C SER A 145 -7.26 10.65 -20.53
N PHE A 146 -6.27 10.79 -19.64
CA PHE A 146 -6.31 10.29 -18.25
C PHE A 146 -6.56 8.78 -18.14
N LEU A 147 -6.28 7.99 -19.19
CA LEU A 147 -6.53 6.55 -19.24
C LEU A 147 -5.25 5.72 -19.26
N ARG A 148 -4.12 6.31 -19.63
CA ARG A 148 -2.83 5.62 -19.73
C ARG A 148 -1.97 5.94 -18.52
N GLU A 149 -1.26 4.94 -18.03
CA GLU A 149 -0.16 5.07 -17.06
C GLU A 149 1.13 4.53 -17.67
#